data_AF-Q2KD12-F1
#
_entry.id   AF-Q2KD12-F1
#
_cell.length_a   1.000
_cell.length_b   1.000
_cell.length_c   1.000
_cell.angle_alpha   90.00
_cell.angle_beta   90.00
_cell.angle_gamma   90.00
#
_symmetry.space_group_name_H-M   'P 1'
#
loop_
_entity.id
_entity.type
_entity.pdbx_description
1 polymer ?
#
loop_
_entity_poly.entity_id
_entity_poly.type
_entity_poly.pdbx_seq_one_letter_code
_entity_poly.pdbx_strand_id
1 'polypeptide(L)'
;MKGTLYLRVDAAMRAEFEADGAEPFSYRAAGREVRVRRYYAVPAHVIDDPWLLRRCSERALHATPLPGRKRSNTTAAVTPCG
;
A
#
# COMPACT_ATOMS: atom_id res chain seq x y z
N MET A 1 18.65 3.05 12.54
CA MET A 1 17.22 2.68 12.39
C MET A 1 17.02 2.15 10.98
N LYS A 2 16.52 0.93 10.80
CA LYS A 2 16.12 0.41 9.47
C LYS A 2 14.61 0.62 9.33
N GLY A 3 14.20 1.41 8.34
CA GLY A 3 12.79 1.57 7.98
C GLY A 3 12.44 0.68 6.78
N THR A 4 11.16 0.36 6.62
CA THR A 4 10.64 -0.31 5.42
C THR A 4 9.95 0.72 4.53
N LEU A 5 10.34 0.79 3.25
CA LEU A 5 9.62 1.59 2.27
C LEU A 5 8.40 0.82 1.79
N TYR A 6 7.25 1.49 1.80
CA TYR A 6 6.01 0.97 1.22
C TYR A 6 5.59 1.86 0.06
N LEU A 7 5.27 1.23 -1.07
CA LEU A 7 4.72 1.94 -2.24
C LEU A 7 3.27 1.57 -2.44
N ARG A 8 2.51 2.52 -2.97
CA ARG A 8 1.15 2.28 -3.43
C ARG A 8 1.22 1.46 -4.71
N VAL A 9 0.48 0.37 -4.79
CA VAL A 9 0.47 -0.52 -5.97
C VAL A 9 -0.90 -0.59 -6.63
N ASP A 10 -0.90 -0.70 -7.95
CA ASP A 10 -2.05 -1.15 -8.71
C ASP A 10 -2.12 -2.70 -8.74
N ALA A 11 -3.09 -3.27 -9.45
CA ALA A 11 -3.28 -4.72 -9.49
C ALA A 11 -2.12 -5.48 -10.18
N ALA A 12 -1.51 -4.90 -11.21
CA ALA A 12 -0.39 -5.52 -11.93
C ALA A 12 0.89 -5.44 -11.09
N MET A 13 1.18 -4.25 -10.56
CA MET A 13 2.33 -4.03 -9.68
C MET A 13 2.24 -4.87 -8.40
N ARG A 14 1.03 -5.09 -7.88
CA ARG A 14 0.82 -6.00 -6.74
C ARG A 14 1.29 -7.41 -7.05
N ALA A 15 0.88 -7.96 -8.19
CA ALA A 15 1.22 -9.34 -8.55
C ALA A 15 2.73 -9.53 -8.72
N GLU A 16 3.42 -8.54 -9.29
CA GLU A 16 4.88 -8.50 -9.38
C GLU A 16 5.50 -8.54 -7.96
N PHE A 17 5.06 -7.65 -7.08
CA PHE A 17 5.60 -7.56 -5.71
C PHE A 17 5.32 -8.83 -4.90
N GLU A 18 4.14 -9.42 -5.03
CA GLU A 18 3.79 -10.71 -4.39
C GLU A 18 4.65 -11.86 -4.92
N ALA A 19 5.00 -11.88 -6.21
CA ALA A 19 5.88 -12.88 -6.79
C ALA A 19 7.32 -12.78 -6.24
N ASP A 20 7.76 -11.56 -5.91
CA ASP A 20 9.03 -11.29 -5.22
C ASP A 20 8.98 -11.50 -3.69
N GLY A 21 7.85 -12.00 -3.16
CA GLY A 21 7.66 -12.28 -1.74
C GLY A 21 7.40 -11.04 -0.87
N ALA A 22 7.03 -9.91 -1.46
CA ALA A 22 6.65 -8.73 -0.70
C ALA A 22 5.27 -8.87 -0.06
N GLU A 23 5.15 -8.33 1.16
CA GLU A 23 3.92 -8.38 1.93
C GLU A 23 3.15 -7.04 1.89
N PRO A 24 1.80 -7.08 1.97
CA PRO A 24 1.00 -5.89 2.13
C PRO A 24 1.22 -5.24 3.50
N PHE A 25 1.09 -3.93 3.56
CA PHE A 25 1.11 -3.19 4.83
C PHE A 25 -0.02 -3.65 5.75
N SER A 26 0.30 -3.91 7.01
CA SER A 26 -0.66 -4.29 8.05
C SER A 26 -0.51 -3.41 9.29
N TYR A 27 -1.64 -3.08 9.92
CA TYR A 27 -1.66 -2.38 11.21
C TYR A 27 -2.76 -2.93 12.11
N ARG A 28 -2.65 -2.70 13.41
CA ARG A 28 -3.70 -3.07 14.38
C ARG A 28 -4.63 -1.89 14.62
N ALA A 29 -5.93 -2.13 14.55
CA ALA A 29 -6.96 -1.16 14.92
C ALA A 29 -8.16 -1.88 15.54
N ALA A 30 -8.72 -1.32 16.61
CA ALA A 30 -9.88 -1.88 17.33
C ALA A 30 -9.75 -3.38 17.65
N GLY A 31 -8.55 -3.81 18.09
CA GLY A 31 -8.27 -5.21 18.44
C GLY A 31 -8.19 -6.17 17.23
N ARG A 32 -8.22 -5.67 16.00
CA ARG A 32 -8.13 -6.47 14.77
C ARG A 32 -6.91 -6.08 13.94
N GLU A 33 -6.37 -7.04 13.20
CA GLU A 33 -5.35 -6.79 12.17
C GLU A 33 -6.03 -6.33 10.88
N VAL A 34 -5.65 -5.15 10.40
CA VAL A 34 -6.11 -4.59 9.14
C VAL A 34 -4.98 -4.67 8.12
N ARG A 35 -5.21 -5.40 7.02
CA ARG A 35 -4.27 -5.49 5.89
C ARG A 35 -4.69 -4.54 4.79
N VAL A 36 -3.82 -3.60 4.45
CA VAL A 36 -4.04 -2.62 3.40
C VAL A 36 -3.38 -3.12 2.12
N ARG A 37 -4.14 -3.86 1.30
CA ARG A 37 -3.68 -4.40 -0.01
C ARG A 37 -3.30 -3.35 -1.06
N ARG A 38 -3.25 -2.09 -0.66
CA ARG A 38 -2.89 -0.97 -1.53
C ARG A 38 -1.45 -0.55 -1.36
N TYR A 39 -0.82 -0.92 -0.26
CA TYR A 39 0.57 -0.60 0.04
C TYR A 39 1.33 -1.90 0.24
N TYR A 40 2.42 -2.09 -0.47
CA TYR A 40 3.28 -3.27 -0.36
C TYR A 40 4.70 -2.85 -0.01
N ALA A 41 5.38 -3.69 0.78
CA ALA A 41 6.80 -3.50 1.05
C ALA A 41 7.59 -3.55 -0.26
N VAL A 42 8.52 -2.62 -0.45
CA VAL A 42 9.36 -2.63 -1.65
C VAL A 42 10.43 -3.71 -1.50
N PRO A 43 10.58 -4.65 -2.46
CA PRO A 43 11.62 -5.67 -2.42
C PRO A 43 13.03 -5.07 -2.34
N ALA A 44 13.96 -5.76 -1.67
CA ALA A 44 15.32 -5.27 -1.46
C ALA A 44 16.04 -4.96 -2.80
N HIS A 45 15.92 -5.83 -3.79
CA HIS A 45 16.54 -5.63 -5.11
C HIS A 45 16.02 -4.38 -5.84
N VAL A 46 14.78 -3.94 -5.55
CA VAL A 46 14.24 -2.68 -6.09
C VAL A 46 14.81 -1.47 -5.34
N ILE A 47 15.05 -1.59 -4.03
CA ILE A 47 15.72 -0.54 -3.24
C ILE A 47 17.17 -0.36 -3.66
N ASP A 48 17.86 -1.46 -3.96
CA ASP A 48 19.28 -1.47 -4.29
C ASP A 48 19.57 -0.97 -5.72
N ASP A 49 18.58 -0.93 -6.61
CA ASP A 49 18.68 -0.39 -7.97
C ASP A 49 17.91 0.95 -8.11
N PRO A 50 18.61 2.09 -8.24
CA PRO A 50 17.99 3.40 -8.38
C PRO A 50 17.03 3.53 -9.58
N TRP A 51 17.29 2.83 -10.68
CA TRP A 51 16.43 2.86 -11.86
C TRP A 51 15.13 2.11 -11.63
N LEU A 52 15.21 0.92 -11.02
CA LEU A 52 14.02 0.16 -10.63
C LEU A 52 13.20 0.92 -9.58
N LEU A 53 13.88 1.50 -8.57
CA LEU A 53 13.22 2.30 -7.54
C LEU A 53 12.47 3.49 -8.14
N ARG A 54 13.11 4.22 -9.06
CA ARG A 54 12.49 5.35 -9.75
C ARG A 54 11.27 4.90 -10.55
N ARG A 55 11.40 3.85 -11.38
CA ARG A 55 10.29 3.32 -12.19
C ARG A 55 9.12 2.88 -11.31
N CYS A 56 9.39 2.18 -10.21
CA CYS A 56 8.36 1.75 -9.26
C CYS A 56 7.70 2.94 -8.56
N SER A 57 8.47 3.97 -8.22
CA SER A 57 7.94 5.21 -7.61
C SER A 57 7.03 5.96 -8.59
N GLU A 58 7.42 6.10 -9.85
CA GLU A 58 6.59 6.70 -10.90
C GLU A 58 5.28 5.92 -11.08
N ARG A 59 5.34 4.59 -11.17
CA ARG A 59 4.13 3.73 -11.21
C ARG A 59 3.23 3.93 -9.98
N ALA A 60 3.82 4.03 -8.79
CA ALA A 60 3.08 4.22 -7.55
C ALA A 60 2.30 5.55 -7.51
N LEU A 61 2.85 6.61 -8.14
CA LEU A 61 2.14 7.88 -8.32
C LEU A 61 0.90 7.69 -9.22
N HIS A 62 1.05 6.97 -10.32
CA HIS A 62 -0.06 6.66 -11.25
C HIS A 62 -1.07 5.64 -10.70
N ALA A 63 -0.68 4.79 -9.76
CA ALA A 63 -1.57 3.85 -9.05
C ALA A 63 -2.57 4.57 -8.10
N THR A 64 -2.45 5.88 -7.96
CA THR A 64 -3.46 6.73 -7.34
C THR A 64 -4.52 7.10 -8.37
N PRO A 65 -5.78 6.61 -8.24
CA PRO A 65 -6.87 7.09 -9.05
C PRO A 65 -6.98 8.58 -8.74
N LEU A 66 -6.89 9.38 -9.80
CA LEU A 66 -7.33 10.76 -9.80
C LEU A 66 -8.71 10.79 -9.13
N PRO A 67 -9.00 11.78 -8.26
CA PRO A 67 -10.25 11.81 -7.52
C PRO A 67 -11.45 11.85 -8.48
N GLY A 68 -11.97 10.67 -8.79
CA GLY A 68 -13.27 10.50 -9.42
C GLY A 68 -14.33 10.92 -8.42
N ARG A 69 -15.10 11.94 -8.80
CA ARG A 69 -16.22 12.51 -8.04
C ARG A 69 -17.16 11.40 -7.50
N LYS A 70 -17.21 11.28 -6.15
CA LYS A 70 -18.22 10.67 -5.21
C LYS A 70 -18.83 9.29 -5.60
N ARG A 71 -18.98 8.32 -4.68
CA ARG A 71 -19.84 8.39 -3.48
C ARG A 71 -19.35 7.46 -2.37
N SER A 72 -19.56 7.94 -1.15
CA SER A 72 -19.39 7.28 0.14
C SER A 72 -20.13 5.95 0.24
N ASN A 73 -19.45 4.93 0.76
CA ASN A 73 -20.07 3.95 1.66
C ASN A 73 -19.01 3.43 2.66
N THR A 74 -18.75 4.21 3.71
CA THR A 74 -18.12 3.67 4.93
C THR A 74 -19.23 3.54 5.95
N THR A 75 -19.72 2.31 6.10
CA THR A 75 -20.63 1.91 7.16
C THR A 75 -19.96 2.14 8.52
N ALA A 76 -20.79 2.63 9.44
CA ALA A 76 -20.57 3.00 10.82
C ALA A 76 -19.62 2.12 11.65
N ALA A 77 -18.88 2.78 12.54
CA ALA A 77 -18.93 2.46 13.98
C ALA A 77 -18.53 3.71 14.78
N VAL A 78 -19.54 4.43 15.24
CA VAL A 78 -19.44 5.41 16.32
C VAL A 78 -19.51 4.63 17.64
N THR A 79 -18.59 4.91 18.57
CA THR A 79 -18.81 4.64 19.99
C THR A 79 -18.42 5.89 20.76
N PRO A 80 -19.37 6.63 21.37
CA PRO A 80 -19.04 7.63 22.38
C PRO A 80 -18.82 6.90 23.72
N CYS A 81 -17.67 7.13 24.37
CA CYS A 81 -17.52 6.78 25.78
C CYS A 81 -18.32 7.77 26.62
N GLY A 82 -19.20 7.24 27.46
CA GLY A 82 -19.77 7.94 28.61
C GLY A 82 -18.85 7.93 29.82
#